data_AF-A0A550CZU9-F1
#
_entry.id   AF-A0A550CZU9-F1
#
_cell.length_a   1.000
_cell.length_b   1.000
_cell.length_c   1.000
_cell.angle_alpha   90.00
_cell.angle_beta   90.00
_cell.angle_gamma   90.00
#
_symmetry.space_group_name_H-M   'P 1'
#
loop_
_entity.id
_entity.type
_entity.pdbx_description
1 polymer ?
#
loop_
_entity_poly.entity_id
_entity_poly.type
_entity_poly.pdbx_seq_one_letter_code
_entity_poly.pdbx_strand_id
1 'polypeptide(L)'
;MPAVRDTCGAHVDQGRRRLAQPLSCFPSLPIMPKSNNSTRGKVSTSKGTRKGKPKKKTAEDDGGIGISISELNAAREETKGKHGGAARTTGQYDGQIVRARAFLKALVKKIRAGEMDTEGLDVDRLDGALEGPPNELSSRAIELFLTKKCIDEGCRHQTAESIAAAFCRYYDNLDGTKYAGEYKYNSGSKEVLGCPARASHVKAFITMIKNRDNAKGASATRNHAEAMTLEDLTVIMRRSEEQWPSYLVNDPDTVEDSGSMYELMKHVMMRAFMSSAFTMWTR
;
A
#
# COMPACT_ATOMS: atom_id res chain seq x y z
N MET A 1 -56.82 -55.54 12.56
CA MET A 1 -57.47 -56.65 11.84
C MET A 1 -58.75 -56.08 11.26
N PRO A 2 -59.01 -56.07 9.93
CA PRO A 2 -58.50 -56.92 8.82
C PRO A 2 -57.62 -56.08 7.87
N ALA A 3 -57.20 -56.43 6.65
CA ALA A 3 -56.81 -57.65 5.94
C ALA A 3 -56.11 -57.18 4.65
N VAL A 4 -55.11 -57.96 4.22
CA VAL A 4 -54.22 -57.79 3.06
C VAL A 4 -54.98 -57.86 1.72
N ARG A 5 -54.52 -57.09 0.72
CA ARG A 5 -54.40 -57.55 -0.69
C ARG A 5 -53.47 -56.67 -1.52
N ASP A 6 -52.36 -57.28 -1.91
CA ASP A 6 -51.42 -56.86 -2.94
C ASP A 6 -52.06 -56.84 -4.32
N THR A 7 -51.69 -55.85 -5.14
CA THR A 7 -51.59 -56.03 -6.60
C THR A 7 -50.35 -55.29 -7.12
N CYS A 8 -49.42 -56.07 -7.67
CA CYS A 8 -48.33 -55.62 -8.52
C CYS A 8 -48.89 -55.09 -9.85
N GLY A 9 -48.42 -53.91 -10.26
CA GLY A 9 -48.58 -53.38 -11.61
C GLY A 9 -47.27 -52.79 -12.07
N ALA A 10 -46.52 -53.56 -12.85
CA ALA A 10 -45.32 -53.13 -13.54
C ALA A 10 -45.69 -52.14 -14.65
N HIS A 11 -45.00 -51.00 -14.74
CA HIS A 11 -44.91 -50.24 -15.98
C HIS A 11 -43.47 -49.85 -16.27
N VAL A 12 -43.01 -50.39 -17.38
CA VAL A 12 -41.73 -50.22 -18.04
C VAL A 12 -41.75 -48.89 -18.81
N ASP A 13 -40.63 -48.16 -18.68
CA ASP A 13 -39.89 -47.39 -19.69
C ASP A 13 -40.61 -46.28 -20.49
N GLN A 14 -40.07 -45.07 -20.42
CA GLN A 14 -39.51 -44.40 -21.60
C GLN A 14 -38.82 -43.08 -21.23
N GLY A 15 -37.56 -42.99 -21.63
CA GLY A 15 -36.65 -41.91 -21.31
C GLY A 15 -37.02 -40.55 -21.90
N ARG A 16 -36.61 -39.50 -21.16
CA ARG A 16 -36.30 -38.19 -21.72
C ARG A 16 -34.83 -37.92 -21.52
N ARG A 17 -34.07 -38.21 -22.58
CA ARG A 17 -32.73 -37.64 -22.83
C ARG A 17 -32.86 -36.13 -22.82
N ARG A 18 -32.35 -35.46 -21.77
CA ARG A 18 -32.01 -34.04 -21.87
C ARG A 18 -30.72 -33.96 -22.66
N LEU A 19 -30.86 -33.54 -23.91
CA LEU A 19 -29.77 -33.11 -24.78
C LEU A 19 -28.92 -32.09 -24.01
N ALA A 20 -27.64 -32.41 -23.88
CA ALA A 20 -26.61 -31.50 -23.44
C ALA A 20 -26.62 -30.28 -24.38
N GLN A 21 -26.82 -29.10 -23.81
CA GLN A 21 -26.59 -27.85 -24.50
C GLN A 21 -25.06 -27.65 -24.66
N PRO A 22 -24.58 -27.19 -25.83
CA PRO A 22 -23.18 -26.88 -26.02
C PRO A 22 -22.83 -25.61 -25.24
N LEU A 23 -21.87 -25.71 -24.30
CA LEU A 23 -21.23 -24.56 -23.67
C LEU A 23 -20.25 -23.92 -24.66
N SER A 24 -20.79 -23.26 -25.68
CA SER A 24 -20.10 -22.18 -26.40
C SER A 24 -20.50 -20.85 -25.75
N CYS A 25 -19.50 -19.98 -25.53
CA CYS A 25 -19.55 -18.63 -24.96
C CYS A 25 -19.08 -18.53 -23.50
N PHE A 26 -17.76 -18.55 -23.31
CA PHE A 26 -17.11 -17.71 -22.30
C PHE A 26 -16.32 -16.60 -23.02
N PRO A 27 -16.39 -15.34 -22.55
CA PRO A 27 -15.83 -14.20 -23.25
C PRO A 27 -14.30 -14.25 -23.28
N SER A 28 -13.76 -13.95 -24.45
CA SER A 28 -12.35 -13.66 -24.72
C SER A 28 -11.79 -12.70 -23.67
N LEU A 29 -10.76 -13.16 -22.95
CA LEU A 29 -9.96 -12.31 -22.07
C LEU A 29 -9.36 -11.15 -22.89
N PRO A 30 -9.37 -9.90 -22.38
CA PRO A 30 -8.75 -8.79 -23.06
C PRO A 30 -7.23 -9.00 -23.14
N ILE A 31 -6.71 -8.96 -24.37
CA ILE A 31 -5.30 -8.92 -24.70
C ILE A 31 -4.69 -7.68 -24.04
N MET A 32 -3.88 -7.89 -23.01
CA MET A 32 -3.09 -6.81 -22.38
C MET A 32 -1.99 -6.34 -23.35
N PRO A 33 -1.82 -5.02 -23.55
CA PRO A 33 -0.74 -4.50 -24.38
C PRO A 33 0.63 -4.78 -23.75
N LYS A 34 1.54 -5.33 -24.55
CA LYS A 34 2.95 -5.53 -24.19
C LYS A 34 3.60 -4.18 -23.89
N SER A 35 3.95 -3.97 -22.62
CA SER A 35 4.83 -2.87 -22.22
C SER A 35 6.24 -3.15 -22.73
N ASN A 36 6.62 -2.45 -23.79
CA ASN A 36 7.99 -2.32 -24.25
C ASN A 36 8.69 -1.26 -23.40
N ASN A 37 9.69 -1.66 -22.61
CA ASN A 37 10.89 -0.86 -22.36
C ASN A 37 12.01 -1.74 -21.80
N SER A 38 12.70 -2.41 -22.73
CA SER A 38 14.03 -2.99 -22.53
C SER A 38 15.04 -2.09 -23.22
N THR A 39 15.60 -1.13 -22.49
CA THR A 39 16.87 -0.49 -22.88
C THR A 39 18.00 -1.23 -22.15
N ARG A 40 18.34 -2.38 -22.74
CA ARG A 40 19.59 -3.09 -22.50
C ARG A 40 20.73 -2.28 -23.12
N GLY A 41 21.43 -1.51 -22.30
CA GLY A 41 22.64 -0.78 -22.69
C GLY A 41 23.78 -1.77 -23.00
N LYS A 42 24.33 -1.64 -24.21
CA LYS A 42 25.44 -2.40 -24.78
C LYS A 42 26.68 -2.39 -23.88
N VAL A 43 27.24 -3.58 -23.67
CA VAL A 43 28.66 -3.75 -23.33
C VAL A 43 29.45 -3.62 -24.63
N SER A 44 30.30 -2.61 -24.73
CA SER A 44 31.40 -2.57 -25.69
C SER A 44 32.66 -2.08 -24.98
N THR A 45 33.64 -2.96 -24.98
CA THR A 45 35.01 -2.83 -24.50
C THR A 45 35.81 -1.80 -25.29
N SER A 46 36.56 -0.93 -24.60
CA SER A 46 37.80 -0.36 -25.12
C SER A 46 38.82 -0.12 -23.99
N LYS A 47 40.07 -0.49 -24.30
CA LYS A 47 41.26 -0.63 -23.45
C LYS A 47 41.85 0.68 -22.92
N GLY A 48 42.61 0.54 -21.82
CA GLY A 48 43.75 1.40 -21.42
C GLY A 48 43.36 2.56 -20.50
N THR A 49 44.05 2.89 -19.41
CA THR A 49 45.39 2.53 -18.96
C THR A 49 45.47 2.86 -17.46
N ARG A 50 46.03 1.96 -16.64
CA ARG A 50 46.38 2.27 -15.24
C ARG A 50 47.48 3.34 -15.21
N LYS A 51 47.31 4.42 -14.44
CA LYS A 51 48.38 5.13 -13.73
C LYS A 51 47.81 6.28 -12.89
N GLY A 52 48.26 6.37 -11.63
CA GLY A 52 48.16 7.57 -10.81
C GLY A 52 47.37 7.41 -9.51
N LYS A 53 48.04 6.90 -8.48
CA LYS A 53 47.63 7.03 -7.07
C LYS A 53 47.56 8.54 -6.74
N PRO A 54 46.44 9.13 -6.27
CA PRO A 54 46.49 10.50 -5.81
C PRO A 54 47.24 10.54 -4.48
N LYS A 55 48.32 11.32 -4.45
CA LYS A 55 49.14 11.62 -3.27
C LYS A 55 48.24 12.09 -2.13
N LYS A 56 48.43 11.47 -0.96
CA LYS A 56 47.97 11.97 0.35
C LYS A 56 48.55 13.37 0.53
N LYS A 57 47.71 14.41 0.43
CA LYS A 57 48.05 15.74 0.95
C LYS A 57 47.83 15.68 2.46
N THR A 58 48.93 15.61 3.19
CA THR A 58 49.01 16.14 4.56
C THR A 58 48.61 17.61 4.47
N ALA A 59 47.43 17.94 5.00
CA ALA A 59 47.06 19.32 5.27
C ALA A 59 47.53 19.61 6.70
N GLU A 60 48.42 20.59 6.77
CA GLU A 60 48.90 21.20 7.98
C GLU A 60 47.74 21.88 8.72
N ASP A 61 47.83 21.78 10.04
CA ASP A 61 47.06 22.48 11.04
C ASP A 61 47.50 23.95 11.04
N ASP A 62 46.60 24.86 10.67
CA ASP A 62 46.39 26.16 11.34
C ASP A 62 45.44 27.07 10.55
N GLY A 63 44.44 27.63 11.25
CA GLY A 63 44.01 29.01 11.07
C GLY A 63 43.06 29.37 9.92
N GLY A 64 41.75 29.37 10.21
CA GLY A 64 40.77 30.21 9.52
C GLY A 64 39.58 29.45 8.97
N ILE A 65 38.47 29.44 9.71
CA ILE A 65 37.17 29.02 9.18
C ILE A 65 36.74 30.09 8.16
N GLY A 66 37.24 29.98 6.93
CA GLY A 66 37.00 30.93 5.83
C GLY A 66 35.60 30.85 5.22
N ILE A 67 34.67 30.13 5.86
CA ILE A 67 33.28 30.07 5.47
C ILE A 67 32.50 30.70 6.62
N SER A 68 31.78 31.78 6.31
CA SER A 68 30.94 32.42 7.32
C SER A 68 29.86 31.44 7.80
N ILE A 69 29.48 31.51 9.08
CA ILE A 69 28.40 30.68 9.66
C ILE A 69 27.11 30.84 8.83
N SER A 70 26.88 32.02 8.24
CA SER A 70 25.78 32.29 7.31
C SER A 70 25.86 31.47 6.01
N GLU A 71 27.04 31.34 5.40
CA GLU A 71 27.23 30.51 4.21
C GLU A 71 27.06 29.02 4.50
N LEU A 72 27.52 28.53 5.67
CA LEU A 72 27.27 27.16 6.10
C LEU A 72 25.77 26.89 6.34
N ASN A 73 25.05 27.84 6.93
CA ASN A 73 23.60 27.73 7.13
C ASN A 73 22.83 27.77 5.80
N ALA A 74 23.24 28.62 4.85
CA ALA A 74 22.65 28.67 3.52
C ALA A 74 22.87 27.36 2.74
N ALA A 75 24.09 26.83 2.77
CA ALA A 75 24.41 25.53 2.16
C ALA A 75 23.63 24.38 2.82
N ARG A 76 23.42 24.42 4.14
CA ARG A 76 22.59 23.46 4.87
C ARG A 76 21.12 23.50 4.43
N GLU A 77 20.52 24.68 4.31
CA GLU A 77 19.12 24.80 3.87
C GLU A 77 18.96 24.42 2.39
N GLU A 78 19.92 24.76 1.52
CA GLU A 78 19.89 24.36 0.11
C GLU A 78 20.01 22.82 -0.06
N THR A 79 20.92 22.19 0.69
CA THR A 79 21.06 20.73 0.70
C THR A 79 19.84 20.04 1.35
N LYS A 80 19.23 20.64 2.37
CA LYS A 80 17.97 20.15 2.96
C LYS A 80 16.80 20.26 1.98
N GLY A 81 16.75 21.28 1.13
CA GLY A 81 15.76 21.36 0.04
C GLY A 81 15.95 20.27 -1.01
N LYS A 82 17.21 19.96 -1.38
CA LYS A 82 17.56 18.98 -2.41
C LYS A 82 17.52 17.52 -1.93
N HIS A 83 17.85 17.27 -0.66
CA HIS A 83 18.05 15.93 -0.10
C HIS A 83 17.22 15.63 1.16
N GLY A 84 16.52 16.61 1.75
CA GLY A 84 15.74 16.46 2.98
C GLY A 84 14.39 15.76 2.82
N GLY A 85 14.02 15.37 1.59
CA GLY A 85 12.85 14.53 1.31
C GLY A 85 12.61 14.35 -0.19
N ALA A 86 11.99 13.24 -0.58
CA ALA A 86 11.59 13.05 -1.97
C ALA A 86 10.56 14.11 -2.38
N ALA A 87 10.74 14.76 -3.54
CA ALA A 87 9.86 15.83 -4.02
C ALA A 87 8.37 15.43 -4.03
N ARG A 88 8.09 14.16 -4.40
CA ARG A 88 6.75 13.58 -4.36
C ARG A 88 6.15 13.56 -2.95
N THR A 89 6.92 13.16 -1.95
CA THR A 89 6.47 13.09 -0.56
C THR A 89 6.22 14.48 0.01
N THR A 90 7.08 15.44 -0.31
CA THR A 90 6.87 16.86 0.06
C THR A 90 5.55 17.39 -0.49
N GLY A 91 5.31 17.25 -1.81
CA GLY A 91 4.06 17.71 -2.42
C GLY A 91 2.81 16.97 -1.89
N GLN A 92 2.93 15.69 -1.54
CA GLN A 92 1.85 14.95 -0.89
C GLN A 92 1.53 15.51 0.49
N TYR A 93 2.53 15.78 1.32
CA TYR A 93 2.34 16.35 2.66
C TYR A 93 1.73 17.75 2.61
N ASP A 94 2.25 18.62 1.74
CA ASP A 94 1.72 19.97 1.54
C ASP A 94 0.25 19.90 1.06
N GLY A 95 -0.05 18.95 0.16
CA GLY A 95 -1.41 18.68 -0.28
C GLY A 95 -2.35 18.25 0.84
N GLN A 96 -1.90 17.47 1.83
CA GLN A 96 -2.73 17.10 2.98
C GLN A 96 -3.05 18.31 3.86
N ILE A 97 -2.07 19.19 4.09
CA ILE A 97 -2.25 20.40 4.90
C ILE A 97 -3.26 21.34 4.25
N VAL A 98 -3.13 21.56 2.93
CA VAL A 98 -4.08 22.41 2.17
C VAL A 98 -5.50 21.86 2.24
N ARG A 99 -5.67 20.53 2.08
CA ARG A 99 -7.00 19.89 2.19
C ARG A 99 -7.58 20.00 3.59
N ALA A 100 -6.75 19.83 4.62
CA ALA A 100 -7.20 19.94 6.00
C ALA A 100 -7.66 21.36 6.35
N ARG A 101 -6.94 22.39 5.89
CA ARG A 101 -7.37 23.79 6.03
C ARG A 101 -8.66 24.09 5.29
N ALA A 102 -8.79 23.61 4.06
CA ALA A 102 -10.02 23.77 3.27
C ALA A 102 -11.22 23.09 3.97
N PHE A 103 -11.01 21.90 4.54
CA PHE A 103 -12.02 21.20 5.32
C PHE A 103 -12.46 22.01 6.55
N LEU A 104 -11.52 22.55 7.33
CA LEU A 104 -11.88 23.36 8.50
C LEU A 104 -12.66 24.61 8.12
N LYS A 105 -12.25 25.34 7.08
CA LYS A 105 -13.00 26.52 6.61
C LYS A 105 -14.42 26.15 6.18
N ALA A 106 -14.59 25.00 5.51
CA ALA A 106 -15.90 24.50 5.14
C ALA A 106 -16.74 24.10 6.37
N LEU A 107 -16.12 23.49 7.38
CA LEU A 107 -16.78 23.10 8.63
C LEU A 107 -17.22 24.32 9.45
N VAL A 108 -16.33 25.31 9.63
CA VAL A 108 -16.63 26.58 10.29
C VAL A 108 -17.75 27.32 9.56
N LYS A 109 -17.75 27.32 8.22
CA LYS A 109 -18.83 27.92 7.42
C LYS A 109 -20.19 27.27 7.71
N LYS A 110 -20.24 25.94 7.84
CA LYS A 110 -21.49 25.21 8.17
C LYS A 110 -21.96 25.48 9.59
N ILE A 111 -21.04 25.55 10.54
CA ILE A 111 -21.34 25.92 11.93
C ILE A 111 -21.92 27.34 11.98
N ARG A 112 -21.29 28.31 11.31
CA ARG A 112 -21.79 29.70 11.24
C ARG A 112 -23.15 29.82 10.53
N ALA A 113 -23.47 28.90 9.63
CA ALA A 113 -24.78 28.81 8.99
C ALA A 113 -25.87 28.15 9.87
N GLY A 114 -25.51 27.62 11.05
CA GLY A 114 -26.43 26.92 11.95
C GLY A 114 -26.78 25.49 11.52
N GLU A 115 -26.06 24.92 10.55
CA GLU A 115 -26.29 23.54 10.07
C GLU A 115 -25.64 22.47 10.96
N MET A 116 -24.73 22.88 11.84
CA MET A 116 -23.97 21.99 12.72
C MET A 116 -23.79 22.62 14.10
N ASP A 117 -23.93 21.78 15.13
CA ASP A 117 -23.70 22.18 16.51
C ASP A 117 -22.20 22.40 16.77
N THR A 118 -21.91 23.37 17.64
CA THR A 118 -20.53 23.71 18.01
C THR A 118 -19.93 22.76 19.04
N GLU A 119 -20.70 21.86 19.65
CA GLU A 119 -20.28 21.05 20.81
C GLU A 119 -19.58 21.88 21.91
N GLY A 120 -19.88 23.19 22.02
CA GLY A 120 -19.20 24.10 22.95
C GLY A 120 -17.79 24.55 22.54
N LEU A 121 -17.38 24.31 21.29
CA LEU A 121 -16.10 24.77 20.73
C LEU A 121 -16.15 26.25 20.34
N ASP A 122 -15.06 26.96 20.62
CA ASP A 122 -14.83 28.32 20.13
C ASP A 122 -14.54 28.29 18.62
N VAL A 123 -15.53 28.71 17.83
CA VAL A 123 -15.53 28.66 16.36
C VAL A 123 -14.40 29.51 15.76
N ASP A 124 -14.09 30.65 16.39
CA ASP A 124 -13.07 31.56 15.86
C ASP A 124 -11.67 31.02 16.12
N ARG A 125 -11.45 30.37 17.27
CA ARG A 125 -10.21 29.63 17.53
C ARG A 125 -10.05 28.40 16.64
N LEU A 126 -11.16 27.77 16.24
CA LEU A 126 -11.15 26.61 15.35
C LEU A 126 -10.77 27.00 13.91
N ASP A 127 -11.24 28.15 13.42
CA ASP A 127 -10.93 28.68 12.08
C ASP A 127 -9.42 28.87 11.89
N GLY A 128 -8.75 29.44 12.91
CA GLY A 128 -7.30 29.64 12.92
C GLY A 128 -6.46 28.44 13.34
N ALA A 129 -7.06 27.29 13.69
CA ALA A 129 -6.35 26.20 14.38
C ALA A 129 -5.24 25.53 13.53
N LEU A 130 -5.33 25.58 12.20
CA LEU A 130 -4.32 25.00 11.29
C LEU A 130 -3.55 26.07 10.48
N GLU A 131 -3.79 27.35 10.76
CA GLU A 131 -3.15 28.47 10.10
C GLU A 131 -2.16 29.13 11.07
N GLY A 132 -0.86 28.87 10.87
CA GLY A 132 0.21 29.42 11.71
C GLY A 132 0.54 28.55 12.94
N PRO A 133 0.87 29.16 14.10
CA PRO A 133 1.28 28.45 15.30
C PRO A 133 0.13 27.60 15.88
N PRO A 134 0.44 26.50 16.58
CA PRO A 134 -0.58 25.64 17.15
C PRO A 134 -1.31 26.33 18.31
N ASN A 135 -2.64 26.20 18.29
CA ASN A 135 -3.59 26.62 19.32
C ASN A 135 -4.08 25.41 20.13
N GLU A 136 -4.82 25.67 21.20
CA GLU A 136 -5.48 24.63 22.03
C GLU A 136 -6.31 23.64 21.19
N LEU A 137 -7.03 24.17 20.20
CA LEU A 137 -7.93 23.40 19.33
C LEU A 137 -7.24 22.76 18.12
N SER A 138 -5.94 23.00 17.89
CA SER A 138 -5.22 22.43 16.74
C SER A 138 -5.18 20.91 16.78
N SER A 139 -5.03 20.34 17.97
CA SER A 139 -5.04 18.89 18.16
C SER A 139 -6.42 18.28 17.83
N ARG A 140 -7.49 18.91 18.34
CA ARG A 140 -8.87 18.54 18.04
C ARG A 140 -9.23 18.72 16.56
N ALA A 141 -8.72 19.76 15.92
CA ALA A 141 -8.95 20.02 14.50
C ALA A 141 -8.33 18.94 13.60
N ILE A 142 -7.14 18.44 13.96
CA ILE A 142 -6.50 17.29 13.28
C ILE A 142 -7.35 16.03 13.47
N GLU A 143 -7.85 15.79 14.69
CA GLU A 143 -8.72 14.65 14.98
C GLU A 143 -10.01 14.69 14.15
N LEU A 144 -10.68 15.84 14.06
CA LEU A 144 -11.88 16.01 13.22
C LEU A 144 -11.60 15.71 11.74
N PHE A 145 -10.46 16.17 11.22
CA PHE A 145 -10.05 15.88 9.86
C PHE A 145 -9.74 14.39 9.64
N LEU A 146 -9.09 13.74 10.60
CA LEU A 146 -8.85 12.28 10.56
C LEU A 146 -10.16 11.50 10.60
N THR A 147 -11.13 11.93 11.41
CA THR A 147 -12.48 11.34 11.44
C THR A 147 -13.13 11.44 10.07
N LYS A 148 -13.11 12.63 9.45
CA LYS A 148 -13.68 12.80 8.11
C LYS A 148 -13.03 11.88 7.08
N LYS A 149 -11.70 11.78 7.08
CA LYS A 149 -10.96 10.98 6.09
C LYS A 149 -11.05 9.47 6.33
N CYS A 150 -10.86 9.03 7.57
CA CYS A 150 -10.74 7.61 7.86
C CYS A 150 -12.08 6.96 8.19
N ILE A 151 -13.02 7.67 8.81
CA ILE A 151 -14.33 7.13 9.17
C ILE A 151 -15.32 7.35 8.02
N ASP A 152 -15.56 8.60 7.61
CA ASP A 152 -16.59 8.86 6.59
C ASP A 152 -16.15 8.43 5.18
N GLU A 153 -14.94 8.81 4.76
CA GLU A 153 -14.42 8.44 3.43
C GLU A 153 -13.82 7.03 3.39
N GLY A 154 -13.72 6.35 4.55
CA GLY A 154 -13.23 4.97 4.64
C GLY A 154 -11.74 4.79 4.33
N CYS A 155 -10.91 5.83 4.44
CA CYS A 155 -9.48 5.72 4.20
C CYS A 155 -8.78 4.77 5.19
N ARG A 156 -7.72 4.10 4.72
CA ARG A 156 -6.90 3.18 5.52
C ARG A 156 -5.95 3.90 6.48
N HIS A 157 -5.42 3.18 7.46
CA HIS A 157 -4.48 3.64 8.49
C HIS A 157 -3.22 4.28 7.90
N GLN A 158 -2.73 3.80 6.76
CA GLN A 158 -1.60 4.42 6.04
C GLN A 158 -1.89 5.89 5.69
N THR A 159 -3.16 6.22 5.38
CA THR A 159 -3.56 7.61 5.12
C THR A 159 -3.55 8.43 6.41
N ALA A 160 -4.05 7.88 7.52
CA ALA A 160 -4.02 8.52 8.83
C ALA A 160 -2.58 8.83 9.28
N GLU A 161 -1.68 7.85 9.16
CA GLU A 161 -0.26 8.01 9.47
C GLU A 161 0.40 9.06 8.56
N SER A 162 0.07 9.08 7.26
CA SER A 162 0.58 10.09 6.33
C SER A 162 0.13 11.52 6.68
N ILE A 163 -1.11 11.68 7.14
CA ILE A 163 -1.66 12.98 7.58
C ILE A 163 -0.95 13.44 8.85
N ALA A 164 -0.81 12.56 9.84
CA ALA A 164 -0.12 12.88 11.09
C ALA A 164 1.35 13.24 10.85
N ALA A 165 2.03 12.52 9.95
CA ALA A 165 3.41 12.81 9.55
C ALA A 165 3.53 14.16 8.83
N ALA A 166 2.59 14.49 7.94
CA ALA A 166 2.55 15.79 7.27
C ALA A 166 2.43 16.94 8.27
N PHE A 167 1.53 16.83 9.26
CA PHE A 167 1.41 17.81 10.32
C PHE A 167 2.64 17.87 11.24
N CYS A 168 3.25 16.74 11.59
CA CYS A 168 4.51 16.74 12.32
C CYS A 168 5.57 17.57 11.59
N ARG A 169 5.74 17.31 10.29
CA ARG A 169 6.71 18.06 9.48
C ARG A 169 6.36 19.54 9.37
N TYR A 170 5.08 19.88 9.25
CA TYR A 170 4.63 21.28 9.19
C TYR A 170 5.03 22.05 10.46
N TYR A 171 4.69 21.51 11.63
CA TYR A 171 4.99 22.17 12.90
C TYR A 171 6.48 22.12 13.28
N ASP A 172 7.19 21.04 12.93
CA ASP A 172 8.64 20.95 13.16
C ASP A 172 9.43 22.02 12.38
N ASN A 173 8.88 22.55 11.28
CA ASN A 173 9.52 23.58 10.44
C ASN A 173 9.01 25.02 10.68
N LEU A 174 8.00 25.24 11.53
CA LEU A 174 7.33 26.54 11.70
C LEU A 174 8.16 27.56 12.49
N ASP A 175 8.60 27.21 13.70
CA ASP A 175 9.36 28.10 14.60
C ASP A 175 10.48 27.33 15.29
N GLY A 176 11.56 27.03 14.54
CA GLY A 176 12.84 26.51 15.04
C GLY A 176 12.76 25.67 16.33
N THR A 177 12.50 24.36 16.24
CA THR A 177 12.42 23.41 17.37
C THR A 177 11.38 23.66 18.47
N LYS A 178 10.72 24.84 18.56
CA LYS A 178 9.76 25.16 19.64
C LYS A 178 8.57 24.20 19.70
N TYR A 179 8.10 23.79 18.53
CA TYR A 179 6.99 22.83 18.39
C TYR A 179 7.46 21.40 18.10
N ALA A 180 8.77 21.15 18.13
CA ALA A 180 9.31 19.82 17.98
C ALA A 180 9.22 19.09 19.32
N GLY A 181 8.36 18.06 19.40
CA GLY A 181 8.27 17.22 20.60
C GLY A 181 6.87 16.77 20.95
N GLU A 182 6.73 16.28 22.18
CA GLU A 182 5.46 15.84 22.74
C GLU A 182 4.54 17.03 23.02
N TYR A 183 3.26 16.88 22.66
CA TYR A 183 2.26 17.93 22.83
C TYR A 183 1.93 18.15 24.31
N LYS A 184 2.05 19.40 24.76
CA LYS A 184 1.59 19.86 26.07
C LYS A 184 0.92 21.22 25.91
N TYR A 185 -0.31 21.33 26.40
CA TYR A 185 -1.00 22.61 26.48
C TYR A 185 -0.91 23.15 27.90
N ASN A 186 -0.35 24.35 28.05
CA ASN A 186 -0.30 25.05 29.32
C ASN A 186 -1.46 26.04 29.40
N SER A 187 -2.51 25.67 30.13
CA SER A 187 -3.72 26.50 30.30
C SER A 187 -3.45 27.87 30.96
N GLY A 188 -2.35 28.00 31.73
CA GLY A 188 -1.94 29.26 32.35
C GLY A 188 -1.28 30.26 31.39
N SER A 189 -0.30 29.82 30.58
CA SER A 189 0.40 30.70 29.63
C SER A 189 -0.31 30.81 28.28
N LYS A 190 -1.33 29.97 28.03
CA LYS A 190 -1.98 29.79 26.72
C LYS A 190 -0.98 29.40 25.61
N GLU A 191 0.19 28.92 26.00
CA GLU A 191 1.20 28.46 25.05
C GLU A 191 1.07 26.96 24.83
N VAL A 192 1.21 26.58 23.56
CA VAL A 192 1.31 25.18 23.15
C VAL A 192 2.79 24.84 22.98
N LEU A 193 3.23 23.78 23.66
CA LEU A 193 4.54 23.17 23.47
C LEU A 193 4.39 21.86 22.69
N GLY A 194 5.32 21.62 21.76
CA GLY A 194 5.31 20.41 20.94
C GLY A 194 4.28 20.39 19.82
N CYS A 195 4.17 19.23 19.16
CA CYS A 195 3.40 19.10 17.93
C CYS A 195 1.98 18.57 18.21
N PRO A 196 0.90 19.25 17.80
CA PRO A 196 -0.47 18.80 18.03
C PRO A 196 -0.79 17.44 17.40
N ALA A 197 -0.13 17.07 16.30
CA ALA A 197 -0.28 15.74 15.69
C ALA A 197 0.31 14.61 16.55
N ARG A 198 1.19 14.93 17.51
CA ARG A 198 1.79 13.98 18.46
C ARG A 198 1.03 13.90 19.79
N ALA A 199 -0.12 14.57 19.90
CA ALA A 199 -0.97 14.50 21.08
C ALA A 199 -1.44 13.06 21.36
N SER A 200 -1.64 12.74 22.65
CA SER A 200 -2.01 11.39 23.10
C SER A 200 -3.32 10.90 22.48
N HIS A 201 -4.34 11.75 22.42
CA HIS A 201 -5.63 11.43 21.83
C HIS A 201 -5.53 11.18 20.31
N VAL A 202 -4.75 11.97 19.57
CA VAL A 202 -4.51 11.75 18.13
C VAL A 202 -3.79 10.42 17.89
N LYS A 203 -2.76 10.09 18.69
CA LYS A 203 -2.07 8.79 18.62
C LYS A 203 -3.01 7.62 18.93
N ALA A 204 -3.84 7.75 19.95
CA ALA A 204 -4.85 6.76 20.30
C ALA A 204 -5.85 6.56 19.15
N PHE A 205 -6.28 7.64 18.51
CA PHE A 205 -7.17 7.60 17.35
C PHE A 205 -6.56 6.87 16.15
N ILE A 206 -5.30 7.17 15.81
CA ILE A 206 -4.58 6.45 14.74
C ILE A 206 -4.44 4.96 15.08
N THR A 207 -4.15 4.64 16.34
CA THR A 207 -4.06 3.25 16.81
C THR A 207 -5.41 2.53 16.69
N MET A 208 -6.51 3.21 17.00
CA MET A 208 -7.86 2.69 16.81
C MET A 208 -8.15 2.41 15.33
N ILE A 209 -7.81 3.33 14.41
CA ILE A 209 -7.97 3.12 12.97
C ILE A 209 -7.13 1.92 12.50
N LYS A 210 -5.90 1.79 12.98
CA LYS A 210 -5.02 0.65 12.68
C LYS A 210 -5.64 -0.68 13.14
N ASN A 211 -6.18 -0.73 14.34
CA ASN A 211 -6.84 -1.94 14.86
C ASN A 211 -8.09 -2.29 14.05
N ARG A 212 -8.90 -1.28 13.68
CA ARG A 212 -10.06 -1.46 12.80
C ARG A 212 -9.65 -2.02 11.44
N ASP A 213 -8.60 -1.47 10.84
CA ASP A 213 -8.09 -1.91 9.54
C ASP A 213 -7.48 -3.32 9.61
N ASN A 214 -6.82 -3.67 10.71
CA ASN A 214 -6.30 -5.02 10.93
C ASN A 214 -7.43 -6.04 11.13
N ALA A 215 -8.53 -5.63 11.78
CA ALA A 215 -9.71 -6.47 11.96
C ALA A 215 -10.51 -6.66 10.65
N LYS A 216 -10.55 -5.66 9.78
CA LYS A 216 -11.31 -5.68 8.51
C LYS A 216 -10.48 -6.06 7.27
N GLY A 217 -9.15 -5.95 7.33
CA GLY A 217 -8.26 -6.09 6.19
C GLY A 217 -7.69 -7.50 6.02
N ALA A 218 -7.04 -7.72 4.89
CA ALA A 218 -6.21 -8.88 4.56
C ALA A 218 -5.01 -9.11 5.51
N SER A 219 -5.04 -8.56 6.74
CA SER A 219 -4.19 -9.01 7.85
C SER A 219 -4.90 -10.02 8.74
N ALA A 220 -6.24 -10.04 8.75
CA ALA A 220 -7.06 -11.15 9.27
C ALA A 220 -7.08 -12.30 8.26
N THR A 221 -7.28 -11.99 6.98
CA THR A 221 -6.98 -12.86 5.82
C THR A 221 -5.62 -12.49 5.28
N ARG A 222 -4.55 -12.76 6.04
CA ARG A 222 -3.20 -12.71 5.46
C ARG A 222 -3.22 -13.53 4.18
N ASN A 223 -2.97 -12.87 3.06
CA ASN A 223 -2.49 -13.47 1.81
C ASN A 223 -1.09 -14.09 2.04
N HIS A 224 -0.91 -14.84 3.14
CA HIS A 224 -0.03 -15.98 3.08
C HIS A 224 -0.60 -16.79 1.92
N ALA A 225 0.22 -17.10 0.92
CA ALA A 225 -0.17 -18.12 -0.04
C ALA A 225 -0.66 -19.29 0.80
N GLU A 226 -1.97 -19.52 0.80
CA GLU A 226 -2.56 -20.59 1.58
C GLU A 226 -1.85 -21.85 1.14
N ALA A 227 -1.45 -22.68 2.10
CA ALA A 227 -0.72 -23.90 1.79
C ALA A 227 -1.55 -24.67 0.77
N MET A 228 -1.00 -24.85 -0.44
CA MET A 228 -1.72 -25.49 -1.53
C MET A 228 -2.12 -26.89 -1.05
N THR A 229 -3.43 -27.15 -1.07
CA THR A 229 -3.96 -28.45 -0.64
C THR A 229 -3.58 -29.54 -1.64
N LEU A 230 -3.60 -30.80 -1.22
CA LEU A 230 -3.39 -31.91 -2.14
C LEU A 230 -4.47 -31.91 -3.24
N GLU A 231 -5.70 -31.53 -2.87
CA GLU A 231 -6.83 -31.39 -3.77
C GLU A 231 -6.55 -30.34 -4.86
N ASP A 232 -6.08 -29.14 -4.49
CA ASP A 232 -5.71 -28.09 -5.45
C ASP A 232 -4.59 -28.56 -6.39
N LEU A 233 -3.57 -29.23 -5.84
CA LEU A 233 -2.48 -29.80 -6.63
C LEU A 233 -2.99 -30.83 -7.65
N THR A 234 -3.90 -31.73 -7.25
CA THR A 234 -4.47 -32.74 -8.16
C THR A 234 -5.27 -32.10 -9.30
N VAL A 235 -6.00 -31.01 -9.02
CA VAL A 235 -6.74 -30.26 -10.05
C VAL A 235 -5.78 -29.63 -11.06
N ILE A 236 -4.69 -29.03 -10.60
CA ILE A 236 -3.67 -28.42 -11.46
C ILE A 236 -2.98 -29.50 -12.32
N MET A 237 -2.61 -30.64 -11.72
CA MET A 237 -1.99 -31.77 -12.42
C MET A 237 -2.91 -32.33 -13.49
N ARG A 238 -4.17 -32.64 -13.13
CA ARG A 238 -5.16 -33.17 -14.07
C ARG A 238 -5.38 -32.23 -15.26
N ARG A 239 -5.56 -30.93 -15.00
CA ARG A 239 -5.73 -29.94 -16.08
C ARG A 239 -4.51 -29.86 -17.00
N SER A 240 -3.32 -30.00 -16.43
CA SER A 240 -2.10 -30.06 -17.23
C SER A 240 -2.09 -31.29 -18.12
N GLU A 241 -2.44 -32.47 -17.58
CA GLU A 241 -2.52 -33.74 -18.32
C GLU A 241 -3.59 -33.75 -19.41
N GLU A 242 -4.74 -33.10 -19.17
CA GLU A 242 -5.80 -32.91 -20.18
C GLU A 242 -5.31 -32.09 -21.38
N GLN A 243 -4.49 -31.06 -21.13
CA GLN A 243 -3.93 -30.21 -22.19
C GLN A 243 -2.75 -30.86 -22.90
N TRP A 244 -1.88 -31.55 -22.14
CA TRP A 244 -0.67 -32.18 -22.64
C TRP A 244 -0.51 -33.58 -22.04
N PRO A 245 -1.10 -34.61 -22.66
CA PRO A 245 -1.04 -35.97 -22.14
C PRO A 245 0.40 -36.48 -21.94
N SER A 246 0.61 -37.25 -20.88
CA SER A 246 1.94 -37.74 -20.49
C SER A 246 2.59 -38.65 -21.54
N TYR A 247 1.83 -39.26 -22.46
CA TYR A 247 2.42 -40.06 -23.54
C TYR A 247 3.20 -39.19 -24.55
N LEU A 248 2.78 -37.93 -24.78
CA LEU A 248 3.50 -36.99 -25.66
C LEU A 248 4.84 -36.53 -25.07
N VAL A 249 5.00 -36.65 -23.74
CA VAL A 249 6.27 -36.36 -23.07
C VAL A 249 7.28 -37.48 -23.33
N ASN A 250 6.81 -38.72 -23.48
CA ASN A 250 7.66 -39.89 -23.69
C ASN A 250 8.09 -40.05 -25.16
N ASP A 251 7.31 -39.51 -26.10
CA ASP A 251 7.58 -39.54 -27.54
C ASP A 251 7.70 -38.12 -28.12
N PRO A 252 8.81 -37.40 -27.82
CA PRO A 252 8.98 -35.99 -28.21
C PRO A 252 9.02 -35.76 -29.72
N ASP A 253 9.32 -36.80 -30.51
CA ASP A 253 9.36 -36.76 -31.97
C ASP A 253 7.97 -36.53 -32.60
N THR A 254 6.89 -36.65 -31.80
CA THR A 254 5.52 -36.39 -32.23
C THR A 254 5.17 -34.89 -32.28
N VAL A 255 6.02 -34.02 -31.72
CA VAL A 255 5.79 -32.57 -31.67
C VAL A 255 6.71 -31.86 -32.65
N GLU A 256 6.24 -31.69 -33.89
CA GLU A 256 7.02 -31.09 -34.98
C GLU A 256 7.21 -29.57 -34.84
N ASP A 257 6.31 -28.89 -34.14
CA ASP A 257 6.32 -27.43 -33.98
C ASP A 257 7.11 -26.96 -32.74
N SER A 258 8.05 -26.05 -32.97
CA SER A 258 8.88 -25.44 -31.91
C SER A 258 8.08 -24.69 -30.84
N GLY A 259 6.95 -24.09 -31.22
CA GLY A 259 6.06 -23.41 -30.27
C GLY A 259 5.36 -24.41 -29.35
N SER A 260 4.85 -25.50 -29.93
CA SER A 260 4.22 -26.62 -29.23
C SER A 260 5.19 -27.32 -28.27
N MET A 261 6.46 -27.51 -28.68
CA MET A 261 7.51 -28.06 -27.82
C MET A 261 7.80 -27.17 -26.60
N TYR A 262 7.80 -25.84 -26.79
CA TYR A 262 7.99 -24.91 -25.67
C TYR A 262 6.85 -24.95 -24.66
N GLU A 263 5.60 -25.06 -25.12
CA GLU A 263 4.45 -25.23 -24.22
C GLU A 263 4.52 -26.57 -23.49
N LEU A 264 4.84 -27.68 -24.18
CA LEU A 264 5.06 -28.98 -23.55
C LEU A 264 6.10 -28.90 -22.43
N MET A 265 7.26 -28.26 -22.68
CA MET A 265 8.30 -28.05 -21.67
C MET A 265 7.78 -27.28 -20.44
N LYS A 266 6.97 -26.24 -20.61
CA LYS A 266 6.39 -25.51 -19.47
C LYS A 266 5.50 -26.40 -18.63
N HIS A 267 4.65 -27.20 -19.28
CA HIS A 267 3.74 -28.10 -18.57
C HIS A 267 4.50 -29.18 -17.80
N VAL A 268 5.52 -29.79 -18.41
CA VAL A 268 6.39 -30.79 -17.75
C VAL A 268 7.16 -30.16 -16.59
N MET A 269 7.77 -28.99 -16.79
CA MET A 269 8.49 -28.28 -15.73
C MET A 269 7.57 -27.92 -14.56
N MET A 270 6.35 -27.46 -14.84
CA MET A 270 5.35 -27.17 -13.81
C MET A 270 5.00 -28.44 -13.01
N ARG A 271 4.73 -29.58 -13.67
CA ARG A 271 4.43 -30.85 -12.97
C ARG A 271 5.60 -31.31 -12.09
N ALA A 272 6.83 -31.24 -12.59
CA ALA A 272 8.02 -31.60 -11.83
C ALA A 272 8.24 -30.67 -10.62
N PHE A 273 8.06 -29.35 -10.81
CA PHE A 273 8.25 -28.37 -9.75
C PHE A 273 7.16 -28.50 -8.66
N MET A 274 5.90 -28.66 -9.04
CA MET A 274 4.80 -28.70 -8.08
C MET A 274 4.83 -29.97 -7.21
N SER A 275 5.20 -31.12 -7.79
CA SER A 275 5.36 -32.37 -7.03
C SER A 275 6.55 -32.31 -6.05
N SER A 276 7.70 -31.78 -6.48
CA SER A 276 8.87 -31.58 -5.61
C SER A 276 8.64 -30.51 -4.53
N ALA A 277 7.99 -29.39 -4.88
CA ALA A 277 7.63 -28.36 -3.91
C ALA A 277 6.66 -28.89 -2.85
N PHE A 278 5.66 -29.69 -3.24
CA PHE A 278 4.72 -30.29 -2.31
C PHE A 278 5.42 -31.23 -1.33
N THR A 279 6.28 -32.14 -1.80
CA THR A 279 7.05 -33.03 -0.93
C THR A 279 7.97 -32.29 0.04
N MET A 280 8.58 -31.18 -0.39
CA MET A 280 9.38 -30.31 0.48
C MET A 280 8.52 -29.61 1.54
N TRP A 281 7.31 -29.18 1.18
CA TRP A 281 6.39 -28.52 2.11
C TRP A 281 5.74 -29.45 3.13
N THR A 282 5.54 -30.73 2.80
CA THR A 282 4.94 -31.72 3.71
C THR A 282 5.93 -32.40 4.64
N ARG A 283 7.23 -32.07 4.56
CA ARG A 283 8.29 -32.62 5.40
C ARG A 283 8.58 -31.71 6.60
#